data_AF-A0A6L9J5H9-F1
#
_entry.id   AF-A0A6L9J5H9-F1
#
_cell.length_a   1.000
_cell.length_b   1.000
_cell.length_c   1.000
_cell.angle_alpha   90.00
_cell.angle_beta   90.00
_cell.angle_gamma   90.00
#
_symmetry.space_group_name_H-M   'P 1'
#
loop_
_entity.id
_entity.type
_entity.pdbx_description
1 polymer ?
#
loop_
_entity_poly.entity_id
_entity_poly.type
_entity_poly.pdbx_seq_one_letter_code
_entity_poly.pdbx_strand_id
1 'polypeptide(L)'
;MSLKPEWMSKVVTTTDLDLTADQIVDYYSLRFQIEFNFRDAKQYWGLDDFMNVKPVAVTNAVHLAFLMVNLSVVMLRPYRGHQPDFSVLDLKAQFRARRYLDETIKMLPDPPVVSLKAVGR
;
A
#
# COMPACT_ATOMS: atom_id res chain seq x y z
N MET A 1 -4.84 -12.05 -31.45
CA MET A 1 -6.15 -12.10 -30.76
C MET A 1 -6.70 -10.69 -30.73
N SER A 2 -7.64 -10.38 -31.62
CA SER A 2 -8.18 -9.02 -31.81
C SER A 2 -9.13 -8.72 -30.65
N LEU A 3 -8.73 -7.84 -29.74
CA LEU A 3 -9.62 -7.26 -28.74
C LEU A 3 -10.61 -6.36 -29.49
N LYS A 4 -11.89 -6.73 -29.50
CA LYS A 4 -12.95 -5.81 -29.94
C LYS A 4 -13.04 -4.69 -28.89
N PRO A 5 -13.21 -3.41 -29.28
CA PRO A 5 -13.29 -2.35 -28.29
C PRO A 5 -14.63 -2.45 -27.55
N GLU A 6 -14.61 -2.86 -26.28
CA GLU A 6 -15.78 -2.90 -25.38
C GLU A 6 -16.32 -1.50 -24.98
N TRP A 7 -15.86 -0.44 -25.61
CA TRP A 7 -16.19 0.96 -25.32
C TRP A 7 -17.54 1.42 -25.90
N MET A 8 -18.22 0.58 -26.68
CA MET A 8 -19.48 0.91 -27.38
C MET A 8 -20.69 1.20 -26.45
N SER A 9 -20.53 1.21 -25.12
CA SER A 9 -21.64 1.42 -24.18
C SER A 9 -21.31 2.33 -22.98
N LYS A 10 -20.15 3.01 -22.96
CA LYS A 10 -19.73 3.83 -21.81
C LYS A 10 -19.74 5.31 -22.16
N VAL A 11 -20.62 6.07 -21.51
CA VAL A 11 -20.66 7.53 -21.62
C VAL A 11 -19.69 8.12 -20.59
N VAL A 12 -18.71 8.89 -21.06
CA VAL A 12 -17.76 9.64 -20.22
C VAL A 12 -18.01 11.13 -20.45
N THR A 13 -18.16 11.87 -19.36
CA THR A 13 -18.38 13.31 -19.36
C THR A 13 -17.21 14.00 -18.66
N THR A 14 -16.80 15.15 -19.17
CA THR A 14 -15.77 16.00 -18.56
C THR A 14 -16.29 17.43 -18.42
N THR A 15 -15.77 18.16 -17.44
CA THR A 15 -15.98 19.61 -17.29
C THR A 15 -14.89 20.43 -18.00
N ASP A 16 -13.78 19.79 -18.37
CA ASP A 16 -12.66 20.40 -19.06
C ASP A 16 -12.92 20.43 -20.56
N LEU A 17 -13.00 21.63 -21.14
CA LEU A 17 -13.34 21.86 -22.55
C LEU A 17 -12.12 21.77 -23.47
N ASP A 18 -10.90 21.78 -22.92
CA ASP A 18 -9.66 21.76 -23.68
C ASP A 18 -9.16 20.32 -23.95
N LEU A 19 -9.76 19.32 -23.31
CA LEU A 19 -9.41 17.91 -23.51
C LEU A 19 -9.98 17.35 -24.80
N THR A 20 -9.12 16.70 -25.56
CA THR A 20 -9.51 15.87 -26.70
C THR A 20 -10.22 14.59 -26.25
N ALA A 21 -11.02 13.98 -27.13
CA ALA A 21 -11.70 12.72 -26.85
C ALA A 21 -10.72 11.60 -26.42
N ASP A 22 -9.56 11.51 -27.07
CA ASP A 22 -8.53 10.50 -26.75
C ASP A 22 -7.96 10.72 -25.34
N GLN A 23 -7.66 11.96 -24.96
CA GLN A 23 -7.18 12.28 -23.61
C GLN A 23 -8.23 11.93 -22.54
N ILE A 24 -9.51 12.16 -22.81
CA ILE A 24 -10.60 11.80 -21.89
C ILE A 24 -10.64 10.29 -21.69
N VAL A 25 -10.54 9.52 -22.78
CA VAL A 25 -10.51 8.05 -22.73
C VAL A 25 -9.29 7.56 -21.95
N ASP A 26 -8.11 8.10 -22.26
CA ASP A 26 -6.85 7.75 -21.60
C ASP A 26 -6.90 8.04 -20.10
N TYR A 27 -7.33 9.23 -19.69
CA TYR A 27 -7.42 9.59 -18.27
C TYR A 27 -8.45 8.74 -17.54
N TYR A 28 -9.60 8.50 -18.17
CA TYR A 28 -10.63 7.67 -17.56
C TYR A 28 -10.20 6.19 -17.45
N SER A 29 -9.33 5.71 -18.34
CA SER A 29 -8.73 4.37 -18.22
C SER A 29 -7.90 4.21 -16.95
N LEU A 30 -7.28 5.29 -16.45
CA LEU A 30 -6.50 5.27 -15.21
C LEU A 30 -7.37 5.13 -13.96
N ARG A 31 -8.70 5.28 -14.07
CA ARG A 31 -9.62 5.19 -12.92
C ARG A 31 -9.45 3.88 -12.14
N PHE A 32 -9.14 2.78 -12.84
CA PHE A 32 -8.95 1.46 -12.23
C PHE A 32 -7.82 1.41 -11.18
N GLN A 33 -6.96 2.43 -11.15
CA GLN A 33 -5.88 2.50 -10.17
C GLN A 33 -6.40 2.62 -8.73
N ILE A 34 -7.58 3.20 -8.50
CA ILE A 34 -8.11 3.36 -7.14
C ILE A 34 -8.48 1.99 -6.54
N GLU A 35 -8.92 1.05 -7.36
CA GLU A 35 -9.26 -0.32 -6.98
C GLU A 35 -8.06 -1.09 -6.45
N PHE A 36 -6.85 -0.80 -6.95
CA PHE A 36 -5.62 -1.35 -6.37
C PHE A 36 -5.38 -0.84 -4.94
N ASN A 37 -5.62 0.44 -4.67
CA ASN A 37 -5.50 0.98 -3.32
C ASN A 37 -6.50 0.32 -2.35
N PHE A 38 -7.75 0.10 -2.78
CA PHE A 38 -8.74 -0.64 -1.99
C PHE A 38 -8.33 -2.09 -1.76
N ARG A 39 -7.82 -2.77 -2.79
CA ARG A 39 -7.32 -4.15 -2.69
C ARG A 39 -6.19 -4.23 -1.66
N ASP A 40 -5.19 -3.36 -1.76
CA ASP A 40 -4.04 -3.37 -0.87
C ASP A 40 -4.41 -3.00 0.57
N ALA A 41 -5.33 -2.04 0.75
CA ALA A 41 -5.84 -1.68 2.07
C ALA A 41 -6.54 -2.87 2.76
N LYS A 42 -7.34 -3.65 2.00
CA LYS A 42 -7.97 -4.87 2.51
C LYS A 42 -6.95 -5.98 2.76
N GLN A 43 -6.17 -6.32 1.75
CA GLN A 43 -5.26 -7.46 1.75
C GLN A 43 -4.14 -7.31 2.79
N TYR A 44 -3.62 -6.09 2.99
CA TYR A 44 -2.46 -5.87 3.85
C TYR A 44 -2.78 -5.10 5.12
N TRP A 45 -3.77 -4.20 5.14
CA TRP A 45 -3.90 -3.24 6.24
C TRP A 45 -5.21 -3.36 7.02
N GLY A 46 -5.94 -4.45 6.83
CA GLY A 46 -7.09 -4.82 7.66
C GLY A 46 -8.32 -3.95 7.42
N LEU A 47 -8.45 -3.35 6.23
CA LEU A 47 -9.63 -2.56 5.86
C LEU A 47 -10.92 -3.40 5.88
N ASP A 48 -10.85 -4.73 5.72
CA ASP A 48 -12.02 -5.62 5.81
C ASP A 48 -12.07 -6.43 7.13
N ASP A 49 -11.05 -6.29 7.99
CA ASP A 49 -10.91 -7.11 9.20
C ASP A 49 -11.39 -6.39 10.48
N PHE A 50 -11.64 -5.08 10.42
CA PHE A 50 -12.05 -4.32 11.59
C PHE A 50 -13.54 -4.52 11.91
N MET A 51 -13.87 -4.70 13.19
CA MET A 51 -15.25 -4.84 13.69
C MET A 51 -15.70 -3.61 14.50
N ASN A 52 -15.13 -2.45 14.21
CA ASN A 52 -15.46 -1.21 14.90
C ASN A 52 -16.91 -0.79 14.58
N VAL A 53 -17.68 -0.44 15.61
CA VAL A 53 -19.07 0.03 15.46
C VAL A 53 -19.25 1.52 15.76
N LYS A 54 -18.28 2.14 16.44
CA LYS A 54 -18.32 3.56 16.77
C LYS A 54 -17.84 4.39 15.57
N PRO A 55 -18.53 5.47 15.17
CA PRO A 55 -18.18 6.26 13.99
C PRO A 55 -16.71 6.69 13.95
N VAL A 56 -16.19 7.26 15.04
CA VAL A 56 -14.80 7.70 15.13
C VAL A 56 -13.80 6.54 14.97
N ALA A 57 -14.12 5.38 15.55
CA ALA A 57 -13.26 4.20 15.45
C ALA A 57 -13.24 3.61 14.03
N VAL A 58 -14.38 3.61 13.34
CA VAL A 58 -14.48 3.23 11.92
C VAL A 58 -13.64 4.19 11.07
N THR A 59 -13.83 5.49 11.23
CA THR A 59 -13.08 6.52 10.49
C THR A 59 -11.58 6.36 10.69
N ASN A 60 -11.12 6.18 11.94
CA ASN A 60 -9.71 6.00 12.24
C ASN A 60 -9.14 4.72 11.62
N ALA A 61 -9.87 3.61 11.65
CA ALA A 61 -9.42 2.36 11.03
C ALA A 61 -9.28 2.48 9.52
N VAL A 62 -10.26 3.08 8.85
CA VAL A 62 -10.24 3.32 7.40
C VAL A 62 -9.08 4.24 7.03
N HIS A 63 -8.92 5.38 7.73
CA HIS A 63 -7.83 6.31 7.48
C HIS A 63 -6.46 5.68 7.71
N LEU A 64 -6.31 4.89 8.78
CA LEU A 64 -5.06 4.19 9.07
C LEU A 64 -4.73 3.18 7.98
N ALA A 65 -5.70 2.39 7.50
CA ALA A 65 -5.47 1.43 6.43
C ALA A 65 -4.95 2.10 5.15
N PHE A 66 -5.58 3.20 4.71
CA PHE A 66 -5.12 3.95 3.54
C PHE A 66 -3.81 4.71 3.75
N LEU A 67 -3.57 5.23 4.96
CA LEU A 67 -2.27 5.80 5.32
C LEU A 67 -1.17 4.74 5.17
N MET A 68 -1.41 3.52 5.65
CA MET A 68 -0.44 2.43 5.60
C MET A 68 -0.18 1.95 4.16
N VAL A 69 -1.16 1.99 3.26
CA VAL A 69 -0.94 1.75 1.82
C VAL A 69 0.09 2.76 1.27
N ASN A 70 -0.14 4.05 1.48
CA ASN A 70 0.76 5.11 0.99
C ASN A 70 2.15 5.03 1.62
N LEU A 71 2.21 4.81 2.94
CA LEU A 71 3.46 4.66 3.68
C LEU A 71 4.29 3.50 3.12
N SER A 72 3.64 2.38 2.80
CA SER A 72 4.30 1.20 2.23
C SER A 72 4.92 1.51 0.88
N VAL A 73 4.21 2.22 0.00
CA VAL A 73 4.75 2.64 -1.30
C VAL A 73 6.04 3.45 -1.13
N VAL A 74 6.08 4.38 -0.18
CA VAL A 74 7.28 5.17 0.11
C VAL A 74 8.40 4.30 0.68
N MET A 75 8.09 3.43 1.65
CA MET A 75 9.06 2.54 2.29
C MET A 75 9.66 1.51 1.32
N LEU A 76 8.92 1.08 0.29
CA LEU A 76 9.39 0.11 -0.69
C LEU A 76 10.41 0.68 -1.67
N ARG A 77 10.42 2.00 -1.90
CA ARG A 77 11.32 2.67 -2.89
C ARG A 77 12.80 2.28 -2.77
N PRO A 78 13.45 2.36 -1.58
CA PRO A 78 14.87 2.01 -1.45
C PRO A 78 15.15 0.51 -1.73
N TYR A 79 14.23 -0.38 -1.36
CA TYR A 79 14.38 -1.82 -1.60
C TYR A 79 14.22 -2.16 -3.08
N ARG A 80 13.22 -1.56 -3.75
CA ARG A 80 12.93 -1.80 -5.16
C ARG A 80 13.99 -1.29 -6.13
N GLY A 81 14.88 -0.41 -5.67
CA GLY A 81 16.07 -0.04 -6.44
C GLY A 81 17.04 -1.21 -6.66
N HIS A 82 17.08 -2.18 -5.73
CA HIS A 82 17.95 -3.35 -5.79
C HIS A 82 17.19 -4.64 -6.08
N GLN A 83 15.97 -4.76 -5.57
CA GLN A 83 15.10 -5.92 -5.73
C GLN A 83 13.72 -5.46 -6.22
N PRO A 84 13.49 -5.39 -7.55
CA PRO A 84 12.24 -4.88 -8.12
C PRO A 84 10.98 -5.57 -7.59
N ASP A 85 11.06 -6.87 -7.32
CA ASP A 85 9.94 -7.70 -6.86
C ASP A 85 9.68 -7.62 -5.35
N PHE A 86 10.40 -6.77 -4.61
CA PHE A 86 10.23 -6.63 -3.17
C PHE A 86 8.79 -6.16 -2.84
N SER A 87 8.07 -7.00 -2.10
CA SER A 87 6.63 -6.87 -1.86
C SER A 87 6.32 -6.25 -0.51
N VAL A 88 5.05 -5.88 -0.31
CA VAL A 88 4.54 -5.43 1.00
C VAL A 88 4.70 -6.52 2.07
N LEU A 89 4.62 -7.80 1.69
CA LEU A 89 4.82 -8.92 2.60
C LEU A 89 6.27 -9.02 3.06
N ASP A 90 7.23 -8.80 2.16
CA ASP A 90 8.66 -8.78 2.50
C ASP A 90 8.99 -7.61 3.43
N LEU A 91 8.41 -6.44 3.17
CA LEU A 91 8.53 -5.28 4.06
C LEU A 91 8.04 -5.62 5.47
N LYS A 92 6.86 -6.23 5.59
CA LYS A 92 6.33 -6.70 6.87
C LYS A 92 7.22 -7.75 7.53
N ALA A 93 7.74 -8.70 6.75
CA ALA A 93 8.64 -9.73 7.25
C ALA A 93 9.92 -9.12 7.82
N GLN A 94 10.50 -8.10 7.18
CA GLN A 94 11.66 -7.40 7.71
C GLN A 94 11.38 -6.68 9.03
N PHE A 95 10.28 -5.92 9.13
CA PHE A 95 9.92 -5.26 10.38
C PHE A 95 9.65 -6.27 11.52
N ARG A 96 8.98 -7.38 11.20
CA ARG A 96 8.76 -8.47 12.17
C ARG A 96 10.07 -9.13 12.59
N ALA A 97 10.95 -9.45 11.65
CA ALA A 97 12.26 -10.05 11.93
C ALA A 97 13.10 -9.13 12.82
N ARG A 98 13.16 -7.83 12.52
CA ARG A 98 13.85 -6.85 13.37
C ARG A 98 13.26 -6.80 14.77
N ARG A 99 11.92 -6.79 14.88
CA ARG A 99 11.24 -6.80 16.17
C ARG A 99 11.55 -8.07 16.97
N TYR A 100 11.50 -9.24 16.34
CA TYR A 100 11.80 -10.51 17.00
C TYR A 100 13.25 -10.60 17.43
N LEU A 101 14.19 -10.20 16.57
CA LEU A 101 15.60 -10.15 16.91
C LEU A 101 15.86 -9.25 18.12
N ASP A 102 15.28 -8.04 18.13
CA ASP A 102 15.38 -7.11 19.26
C ASP A 102 14.84 -7.71 20.56
N GLU A 103 13.74 -8.46 20.51
CA GLU A 103 13.18 -9.12 21.70
C GLU A 103 13.99 -10.34 22.13
N THR A 104 14.47 -11.16 21.20
CA THR A 104 15.33 -12.31 21.50
C THR A 104 16.64 -11.87 22.15
N ILE A 105 17.25 -10.77 21.69
CA ILE A 105 18.48 -10.23 22.29
C ILE A 105 18.26 -9.83 23.75
N LYS A 106 17.11 -9.25 24.08
CA LYS A 106 16.77 -8.89 25.47
C LYS A 106 16.58 -10.10 26.39
N MET A 107 16.27 -11.26 25.81
CA MET A 107 16.08 -12.51 26.55
C MET A 107 17.41 -13.25 26.82
N LEU A 108 18.53 -12.78 26.28
CA LEU A 108 19.83 -13.38 26.55
C LEU A 108 20.25 -13.16 28.01
N PRO A 109 20.91 -14.15 28.65
CA PRO A 109 21.41 -14.00 30.02
C PRO A 109 22.39 -12.84 30.20
N ASP A 110 23.17 -12.54 29.16
CA ASP A 110 24.07 -11.40 29.08
C ASP A 110 23.87 -10.68 27.73
N PRO A 111 22.95 -9.70 27.67
CA PRO A 111 22.62 -9.03 26.42
C PRO A 111 23.74 -8.06 26.02
N PRO A 112 24.16 -8.04 24.73
CA PRO A 112 25.15 -7.08 24.25
C PRO A 112 24.66 -5.64 24.44
N VAL A 113 25.54 -4.76 24.94
CA VAL A 113 25.26 -3.34 25.23
C VAL A 113 24.90 -2.54 23.96
N VAL A 114 25.31 -3.04 22.78
CA VAL A 114 25.05 -2.37 21.50
C VAL A 114 23.61 -2.62 21.05
N SER A 115 22.78 -1.58 21.12
CA SER A 115 21.44 -1.60 20.55
C SER A 115 21.50 -1.63 19.01
N LEU A 116 20.84 -2.61 18.39
CA LEU A 116 20.66 -2.72 16.93
C LEU A 116 19.96 -1.51 16.28
N LYS A 117 19.47 -0.56 17.09
CA LYS A 117 18.95 0.72 16.59
C LYS A 117 20.02 1.56 15.88
N ALA A 118 21.31 1.34 16.16
CA ALA A 118 22.41 2.12 15.59
C ALA A 118 22.85 1.69 14.18
N VAL A 119 22.51 0.46 13.74
CA VAL A 119 23.11 -0.15 12.52
C VAL A 119 22.26 0.05 11.25
N GLY A 120 21.07 0.63 11.37
CA GLY A 120 20.10 0.72 10.26
C GLY A 120 19.84 2.13 9.71
N ARG A 121 20.85 2.99 9.62
CA ARG A 121 20.80 4.23 8.82
C ARG A 121 21.75 4.14 7.64
#